data_AF-A0A3N5GGS1-F1
#
_entry.id   AF-A0A3N5GGS1-F1
#
_cell.length_a   1.000
_cell.length_b   1.000
_cell.length_c   1.000
_cell.angle_alpha   90.00
_cell.angle_beta   90.00
_cell.angle_gamma   90.00
#
_symmetry.space_group_name_H-M   'P 1'
#
loop_
_entity.id
_entity.type
_entity.pdbx_description
1 polymer ?
#
loop_
_entity_poly.entity_id
_entity_poly.type
_entity_poly.pdbx_seq_one_letter_code
_entity_poly.pdbx_strand_id
1 'polypeptide(L)'
;MKKLSTLSAEQRYRLALFALLAASSVFSIGILAQRAAATGTYDYMFLVWNLILAWIPFGFAWIAYTSTRLPRLLMDALLIACAALWLIFFPNAPYILTDFQHLANVNTEAPVWYDVIMLIWFSWNGLLLGMISLYFMQTIVTRKFGAAAGWIFVTLVTALSSLGIYLGRFLR
;
A
#
# COMPACT_ATOMS: atom_id res chain seq x y z
N MET A 1 -29.61 2.54 -1.28
CA MET A 1 -29.35 1.28 -0.55
C MET A 1 -29.72 -0.01 -1.31
N LYS A 2 -30.62 -0.01 -2.30
CA LYS A 2 -31.03 -1.20 -3.09
C LYS A 2 -29.95 -1.86 -4.00
N LYS A 3 -28.76 -1.25 -4.20
CA LYS A 3 -27.69 -1.78 -5.09
C LYS A 3 -26.69 -2.71 -4.39
N LEU A 4 -26.64 -2.72 -3.06
CA LEU A 4 -25.68 -3.56 -2.30
C LEU A 4 -26.18 -5.00 -2.12
N SER A 5 -27.48 -5.24 -2.24
CA SER A 5 -28.10 -6.56 -2.07
C SER A 5 -27.86 -7.52 -3.24
N THR A 6 -27.47 -7.01 -4.42
CA THR A 6 -27.19 -7.82 -5.63
C THR A 6 -25.72 -8.21 -5.80
N LEU A 7 -24.85 -7.84 -4.86
CA LEU A 7 -23.43 -8.19 -4.92
C LEU A 7 -23.19 -9.62 -4.41
N SER A 8 -22.33 -10.36 -5.10
CA SER A 8 -21.86 -11.67 -4.63
C SER A 8 -21.09 -11.52 -3.30
N ALA A 9 -21.04 -12.58 -2.48
CA ALA A 9 -20.33 -12.56 -1.20
C ALA A 9 -18.87 -12.10 -1.34
N GLU A 10 -18.21 -12.51 -2.44
CA GLU A 10 -16.84 -12.12 -2.77
C GLU A 10 -16.71 -10.62 -3.06
N GLN A 11 -17.67 -10.02 -3.78
CA GLN A 11 -17.69 -8.58 -4.05
C GLN A 11 -17.90 -7.76 -2.77
N ARG A 12 -18.75 -8.25 -1.85
CA ARG A 12 -18.96 -7.60 -0.56
C ARG A 12 -17.72 -7.62 0.31
N TYR A 13 -17.03 -8.77 0.38
CA TYR A 13 -15.78 -8.91 1.12
C TYR A 13 -14.70 -7.94 0.61
N ARG A 14 -14.55 -7.88 -0.72
CA ARG A 14 -13.65 -6.95 -1.41
C ARG A 14 -13.94 -5.49 -1.05
N LEU A 15 -15.20 -5.06 -1.15
CA LEU A 15 -15.58 -3.69 -0.78
C LEU A 15 -15.38 -3.40 0.71
N ALA A 16 -15.66 -4.37 1.58
CA ALA A 16 -15.42 -4.23 3.01
C ALA A 16 -13.93 -4.06 3.32
N LEU A 17 -13.05 -4.85 2.69
CA LEU A 17 -11.61 -4.69 2.80
C LEU A 17 -11.16 -3.29 2.36
N PHE A 18 -11.61 -2.84 1.19
CA PHE A 18 -11.29 -1.49 0.70
C PHE A 18 -11.75 -0.40 1.68
N ALA A 19 -12.99 -0.51 2.16
CA ALA A 19 -13.57 0.45 3.11
C ALA A 19 -12.79 0.47 4.44
N LEU A 20 -12.38 -0.70 4.94
CA LEU A 20 -11.58 -0.82 6.17
C LEU A 20 -10.21 -0.16 6.01
N LEU A 21 -9.51 -0.42 4.89
CA LEU A 21 -8.21 0.20 4.59
C LEU A 21 -8.32 1.72 4.43
N ALA A 22 -9.37 2.18 3.74
CA ALA A 22 -9.64 3.61 3.58
C ALA A 22 -9.95 4.27 4.93
N ALA A 23 -10.81 3.66 5.75
CA ALA A 23 -11.12 4.15 7.09
C ALA A 23 -9.87 4.21 7.99
N SER A 24 -9.04 3.16 7.96
CA SER A 24 -7.78 3.10 8.70
C SER A 24 -6.77 4.17 8.21
N SER A 25 -6.73 4.45 6.91
CA SER A 25 -5.90 5.52 6.33
C SER A 25 -6.37 6.90 6.76
N VAL A 26 -7.69 7.15 6.74
CA VAL A 26 -8.30 8.40 7.25
C VAL A 26 -8.00 8.57 8.73
N PHE A 27 -8.05 7.50 9.52
CA PHE A 27 -7.70 7.52 10.93
C PHE A 27 -6.24 7.93 11.14
N SER A 28 -5.28 7.38 10.38
CA SER A 28 -3.87 7.80 10.43
C SER A 28 -3.69 9.28 10.10
N ILE A 29 -4.38 9.78 9.07
CA ILE A 29 -4.36 11.20 8.72
C ILE A 29 -4.96 12.06 9.85
N GLY A 30 -6.01 11.57 10.52
CA GLY A 30 -6.62 12.22 11.67
C GLY A 30 -5.66 12.38 12.85
N ILE A 31 -4.87 11.34 13.17
CA ILE A 31 -3.80 11.40 14.18
C ILE A 31 -2.78 12.47 13.80
N LEU A 32 -2.29 12.47 12.56
CA LEU A 32 -1.33 13.47 12.10
C LEU A 32 -1.90 14.90 12.17
N ALA A 33 -3.17 15.09 11.78
CA ALA A 33 -3.84 16.38 11.85
C ALA A 33 -3.98 16.88 13.31
N GLN A 34 -4.30 15.98 14.24
CA GLN A 34 -4.36 16.30 15.66
C GLN A 34 -2.97 16.70 16.19
N ARG A 35 -1.90 15.98 15.80
CA ARG A 35 -0.52 16.35 16.15
C ARG A 35 -0.21 17.78 15.69
N ALA A 36 -0.45 18.07 14.41
CA ALA A 36 -0.14 19.36 13.82
C ALA A 36 -0.95 20.50 14.47
N ALA A 37 -2.21 20.24 14.83
CA ALA A 37 -3.03 21.20 15.57
C ALA A 37 -2.54 21.43 17.02
N ALA A 38 -1.98 20.40 17.67
CA ALA A 38 -1.51 20.47 19.05
C ALA A 38 -0.13 21.11 19.19
N THR A 39 0.80 20.85 18.27
CA THR A 39 2.15 21.44 18.28
C THR A 39 2.25 22.73 17.48
N GLY A 40 1.36 22.94 16.50
CA GLY A 40 1.49 24.03 15.53
C GLY A 40 2.56 23.79 14.46
N THR A 41 3.18 22.59 14.43
CA THR A 41 4.21 22.21 13.45
C THR A 41 3.67 21.26 12.40
N TYR A 42 4.25 21.34 11.21
CA TYR A 42 3.92 20.49 10.06
C TYR A 42 4.88 19.31 9.91
N ASP A 43 5.56 18.91 10.99
CA ASP A 43 6.42 17.72 10.95
C ASP A 43 5.58 16.50 10.56
N TYR A 44 6.21 15.55 9.87
CA TYR A 44 5.57 14.33 9.40
C TYR A 44 4.47 14.50 8.32
N MET A 45 4.24 15.70 7.76
CA MET A 45 3.32 15.86 6.62
C MET A 45 3.66 14.97 5.41
N PHE A 46 4.94 14.62 5.24
CA PHE A 46 5.39 13.69 4.19
C PHE A 46 4.77 12.28 4.34
N LEU A 47 4.31 11.88 5.54
CA LEU A 47 3.64 10.59 5.74
C LEU A 47 2.34 10.47 4.93
N VAL A 48 1.63 11.59 4.72
CA VAL A 48 0.43 11.63 3.86
C VAL A 48 0.82 11.29 2.43
N TRP A 49 1.92 11.86 1.94
CA TRP A 49 2.42 11.58 0.60
C TRP A 49 2.85 10.12 0.45
N ASN A 50 3.58 9.59 1.44
CA ASN A 50 3.98 8.19 1.42
C ASN A 50 2.78 7.25 1.44
N LEU A 51 1.73 7.58 2.20
CA LEU A 51 0.48 6.81 2.22
C LEU A 51 -0.22 6.86 0.86
N ILE A 52 -0.34 8.04 0.24
CA ILE A 52 -0.91 8.17 -1.12
C ILE A 52 -0.15 7.30 -2.11
N LEU A 53 1.19 7.37 -2.09
CA LEU A 53 2.03 6.55 -2.95
C LEU A 53 1.87 5.04 -2.67
N ALA A 54 1.53 4.63 -1.44
CA ALA A 54 1.24 3.22 -1.09
C ALA A 54 -0.13 2.75 -1.60
N TRP A 55 -1.09 3.66 -1.79
CA TRP A 55 -2.38 3.34 -2.43
C TRP A 55 -2.27 3.09 -3.93
N ILE A 56 -1.29 3.68 -4.61
CA ILE A 56 -1.06 3.52 -6.06
C ILE A 56 -0.86 2.04 -6.47
N PRO A 57 0.11 1.28 -5.92
CA PRO A 57 0.30 -0.12 -6.29
C PRO A 57 -0.94 -0.94 -5.93
N PHE A 58 -1.57 -0.70 -4.77
CA PHE A 58 -2.82 -1.37 -4.43
C PHE A 58 -3.91 -1.14 -5.50
N GLY A 59 -4.09 0.09 -5.99
CA GLY A 59 -5.03 0.41 -7.05
C GLY A 59 -4.76 -0.34 -8.35
N PHE A 60 -3.50 -0.39 -8.80
CA PHE A 60 -3.13 -1.14 -10.01
C PHE A 60 -3.34 -2.65 -9.85
N ALA A 61 -2.97 -3.22 -8.70
CA ALA A 61 -3.21 -4.62 -8.40
C ALA A 61 -4.71 -4.95 -8.36
N TRP A 62 -5.52 -4.05 -7.78
CA TRP A 62 -6.98 -4.18 -7.75
C TRP A 62 -7.60 -4.18 -9.15
N ILE A 63 -7.20 -3.24 -10.00
CA ILE A 63 -7.65 -3.15 -11.40
C ILE A 63 -7.27 -4.42 -12.15
N ALA A 64 -6.02 -4.86 -12.04
CA ALA A 64 -5.55 -6.10 -12.67
C ALA A 64 -6.33 -7.33 -12.21
N TYR A 65 -6.69 -7.40 -10.93
CA TYR A 65 -7.38 -8.54 -10.32
C TYR A 65 -8.90 -8.59 -10.58
N THR A 66 -9.54 -7.45 -10.79
CA THR A 66 -11.00 -7.35 -11.00
C THR A 66 -11.41 -7.29 -12.48
N SER A 67 -10.47 -6.94 -13.36
CA SER A 67 -10.69 -6.89 -14.80
C SER A 67 -11.01 -8.26 -15.39
N THR A 68 -12.24 -8.44 -15.90
CA THR A 68 -12.73 -9.72 -16.42
C THR A 68 -13.49 -9.63 -17.75
N ARG A 69 -13.71 -8.42 -18.28
CA ARG A 69 -14.65 -8.19 -19.41
C ARG A 69 -14.02 -7.59 -20.67
N LEU A 70 -12.70 -7.60 -20.77
CA LEU A 70 -11.98 -7.03 -21.90
C LEU A 70 -11.61 -8.09 -22.96
N PRO A 71 -11.48 -7.70 -24.23
CA PRO A 71 -10.87 -8.56 -25.26
C PRO A 71 -9.47 -9.01 -24.83
N ARG A 72 -9.07 -10.23 -25.23
CA ARG A 72 -7.82 -10.87 -24.75
C ARG A 72 -6.58 -9.99 -24.91
N LEU A 73 -6.39 -9.37 -26.08
CA LEU A 73 -5.26 -8.47 -26.34
C LEU A 73 -5.25 -7.23 -25.43
N LEU A 74 -6.40 -6.61 -25.23
CA LEU A 74 -6.52 -5.44 -24.36
C LEU A 74 -6.31 -5.82 -22.88
N MET A 75 -6.76 -7.00 -22.49
CA MET A 75 -6.57 -7.53 -21.15
C MET A 75 -5.10 -7.81 -20.86
N ASP A 76 -4.38 -8.44 -21.78
CA ASP A 76 -2.95 -8.71 -21.60
C ASP A 76 -2.13 -7.42 -21.57
N ALA A 77 -2.44 -6.43 -22.42
CA ALA A 77 -1.82 -5.11 -22.38
C ALA A 77 -2.08 -4.38 -21.04
N LEU A 78 -3.32 -4.41 -20.55
CA LEU A 78 -3.69 -3.84 -19.25
C LEU A 78 -2.93 -4.51 -18.11
N LEU A 79 -2.85 -5.85 -18.11
CA LEU A 79 -2.14 -6.60 -17.08
C LEU A 79 -0.65 -6.26 -17.06
N ILE A 80 -0.01 -6.14 -18.23
CA ILE A 80 1.40 -5.76 -18.32
C ILE A 80 1.60 -4.32 -17.81
N ALA A 81 0.75 -3.38 -18.22
CA ALA A 81 0.84 -1.99 -17.78
C ALA A 81 0.63 -1.86 -16.26
N CYS A 82 -0.42 -2.52 -15.72
CA CYS A 82 -0.68 -2.54 -14.28
C CYS A 82 0.44 -3.23 -13.51
N ALA A 83 1.02 -4.32 -14.01
CA ALA A 83 2.14 -5.00 -13.37
C ALA A 83 3.42 -4.16 -13.35
N ALA A 84 3.73 -3.47 -14.45
CA ALA A 84 4.90 -2.60 -14.54
C ALA A 84 4.77 -1.41 -13.57
N LEU A 85 3.62 -0.71 -13.61
CA LEU A 85 3.37 0.42 -12.71
C LEU A 85 3.31 -0.05 -11.25
N TRP A 86 2.65 -1.18 -10.98
CA TRP A 86 2.66 -1.78 -9.66
C TRP A 86 4.07 -2.03 -9.15
N LEU A 87 4.94 -2.68 -9.95
CA LEU A 87 6.30 -3.02 -9.52
C LEU A 87 7.15 -1.78 -9.22
N ILE A 88 6.98 -0.70 -9.97
CA ILE A 88 7.69 0.57 -9.75
C ILE A 88 7.28 1.21 -8.42
N PHE A 89 5.98 1.22 -8.10
CA PHE A 89 5.47 1.87 -6.89
C PHE A 89 5.39 0.93 -5.67
N PHE A 90 5.49 -0.38 -5.86
CA PHE A 90 5.36 -1.37 -4.80
C PHE A 90 6.35 -1.18 -3.65
N PRO A 91 7.64 -0.84 -3.85
CA PRO A 91 8.59 -0.61 -2.76
C PRO A 91 8.14 0.48 -1.79
N ASN A 92 7.32 1.44 -2.22
CA ASN A 92 6.85 2.53 -1.37
C ASN A 92 5.93 2.05 -0.24
N ALA A 93 5.17 0.97 -0.45
CA ALA A 93 4.28 0.44 0.59
C ALA A 93 5.07 -0.04 1.85
N PRO A 94 6.07 -0.93 1.74
CA PRO A 94 6.95 -1.26 2.87
C PRO A 94 7.92 -0.13 3.25
N TYR A 95 8.23 0.82 2.36
CA TYR A 95 9.11 1.96 2.66
C TYR A 95 8.63 2.79 3.87
N ILE A 96 7.31 2.93 4.08
CA ILE A 96 6.76 3.68 5.23
C ILE A 96 7.29 3.14 6.57
N LEU A 97 7.64 1.86 6.66
CA LEU A 97 8.24 1.27 7.87
C LEU A 97 9.60 1.91 8.20
N THR A 98 10.32 2.41 7.21
CA THR A 98 11.62 3.03 7.45
C THR A 98 11.48 4.46 7.99
N ASP A 99 10.29 5.06 7.95
CA ASP A 99 10.01 6.42 8.45
C ASP A 99 10.17 6.59 9.96
N PHE A 100 10.27 5.48 10.70
CA PHE A 100 10.69 5.48 12.10
C PHE A 100 12.06 6.14 12.34
N GLN A 101 12.94 6.19 11.33
CA GLN A 101 14.23 6.89 11.48
C GLN A 101 14.07 8.39 11.82
N HIS A 102 12.93 9.00 11.46
CA HIS A 102 12.70 10.41 11.75
C HIS A 102 12.51 10.69 13.24
N LEU A 103 12.17 9.67 14.05
CA LEU A 103 12.13 9.79 15.51
C LEU A 103 13.48 10.18 16.10
N ALA A 104 14.60 9.88 15.42
CA ALA A 104 15.94 10.21 15.91
C ALA A 104 16.28 11.71 15.75
N ASN A 105 15.59 12.44 14.87
CA ASN A 105 16.01 13.77 14.43
C ASN A 105 14.99 14.89 14.74
N VAL A 106 13.83 14.56 15.32
CA VAL A 106 12.78 15.55 15.58
C VAL A 106 12.96 16.18 16.97
N ASN A 107 13.03 17.52 17.00
CA ASN A 107 12.93 18.30 18.22
C ASN A 107 11.52 18.10 18.80
N THR A 108 11.44 17.50 19.98
CA THR A 108 10.18 17.01 20.55
C THR A 108 9.33 18.16 21.11
N GLU A 109 8.50 18.76 20.26
CA GLU A 109 7.35 19.55 20.71
C GLU A 109 6.15 18.65 21.09
N ALA A 110 6.02 17.50 20.43
CA ALA A 110 5.06 16.45 20.80
C ALA A 110 5.71 15.39 21.71
N PRO A 111 4.92 14.71 22.57
CA PRO A 111 5.39 13.53 23.28
C PRO A 111 5.80 12.41 22.31
N VAL A 112 6.99 11.83 22.50
CA VAL A 112 7.55 10.78 21.63
C VAL A 112 6.61 9.59 21.45
N TRP A 113 5.87 9.21 22.50
CA TRP A 113 4.91 8.09 22.42
C TRP A 113 3.80 8.35 21.39
N TYR A 114 3.41 9.61 21.20
CA TYR A 114 2.39 10.00 20.23
C TYR A 114 2.93 9.80 18.80
N ASP A 115 4.14 10.29 18.55
CA ASP A 115 4.81 10.16 17.24
C ASP A 115 5.06 8.68 16.88
N VAL A 116 5.41 7.85 17.87
CA VAL A 116 5.54 6.40 17.70
C VAL A 116 4.19 5.76 17.31
N ILE A 117 3.10 6.07 18.02
CA ILE A 117 1.77 5.53 17.68
C ILE A 117 1.36 5.97 16.28
N MET A 118 1.56 7.24 15.94
CA MET A 118 1.28 7.79 14.62
C MET A 118 2.03 7.02 13.53
N LEU A 119 3.35 6.86 13.67
CA LEU A 119 4.18 6.14 12.71
C LEU A 119 3.78 4.66 12.59
N ILE A 120 3.46 3.98 13.70
CA ILE A 120 2.94 2.61 13.68
C ILE A 120 1.68 2.53 12.81
N TRP A 121 0.72 3.45 12.98
CA TRP A 121 -0.51 3.46 12.19
C TRP A 121 -0.28 3.69 10.70
N PHE A 122 0.63 4.60 10.34
CA PHE A 122 1.00 4.81 8.93
C PHE A 122 1.71 3.60 8.34
N SER A 123 2.70 3.03 9.05
CA SER A 123 3.43 1.84 8.59
C SER A 123 2.53 0.61 8.49
N TRP A 124 1.59 0.46 9.42
CA TRP A 124 0.58 -0.61 9.38
C TRP A 124 -0.28 -0.54 8.12
N ASN A 125 -0.78 0.65 7.79
CA ASN A 125 -1.55 0.87 6.56
C ASN A 125 -0.71 0.60 5.30
N GLY A 126 0.53 1.10 5.26
CA GLY A 126 1.48 0.83 4.18
C GLY A 126 1.70 -0.67 3.97
N LEU A 127 1.98 -1.41 5.05
CA LEU A 127 2.20 -2.85 5.00
C LEU A 127 0.96 -3.62 4.56
N LEU A 128 -0.23 -3.28 5.07
CA LEU A 128 -1.47 -3.93 4.65
C LEU A 128 -1.76 -3.70 3.15
N LEU A 129 -1.62 -2.46 2.67
CA LEU A 129 -1.76 -2.13 1.24
C LEU A 129 -0.76 -2.93 0.40
N GLY A 130 0.50 -2.98 0.83
CA GLY A 130 1.56 -3.76 0.20
C GLY A 130 1.21 -5.24 0.14
N MET A 131 0.93 -5.88 1.28
CA MET A 131 0.61 -7.30 1.38
C MET A 131 -0.62 -7.69 0.54
N ILE A 132 -1.70 -6.92 0.58
CA ILE A 132 -2.91 -7.21 -0.20
C ILE A 132 -2.65 -7.03 -1.69
N SER A 133 -1.90 -6.00 -2.09
CA SER A 133 -1.54 -5.79 -3.50
C SER A 133 -0.66 -6.95 -4.04
N LEU A 134 0.30 -7.42 -3.23
CA LEU A 134 1.16 -8.55 -3.56
C LEU A 134 0.36 -9.84 -3.68
N TYR A 135 -0.58 -10.07 -2.76
CA TYR A 135 -1.48 -11.22 -2.80
C TYR A 135 -2.30 -11.26 -4.09
N PHE A 136 -2.84 -10.12 -4.54
CA PHE A 136 -3.56 -10.06 -5.82
C PHE A 136 -2.66 -10.40 -7.00
N MET A 137 -1.45 -9.83 -7.06
CA MET A 137 -0.50 -10.13 -8.13
C MET A 137 -0.03 -11.59 -8.12
N GLN A 138 0.29 -12.13 -6.94
CA GLN A 138 0.62 -13.54 -6.77
C GLN A 138 -0.52 -14.43 -7.27
N THR A 139 -1.76 -14.11 -6.93
CA THR A 139 -2.94 -14.88 -7.39
C THR A 139 -3.06 -14.88 -8.91
N ILE A 140 -2.81 -13.74 -9.57
CA ILE A 140 -2.80 -13.65 -11.05
C ILE A 140 -1.71 -14.55 -11.65
N VAL A 141 -0.48 -14.47 -11.10
CA VAL A 141 0.65 -15.28 -11.55
C VAL A 141 0.39 -16.76 -11.31
N THR A 142 -0.11 -17.14 -10.14
CA THR A 142 -0.43 -18.54 -9.79
C THR A 142 -1.50 -19.13 -10.71
N ARG A 143 -2.52 -18.35 -11.08
CA ARG A 143 -3.56 -18.81 -12.02
C ARG A 143 -3.03 -19.01 -13.43
N LYS A 144 -2.06 -18.20 -13.89
CA LYS A 144 -1.49 -18.29 -15.24
C LYS A 144 -0.34 -19.31 -15.36
N PHE A 145 0.50 -19.44 -14.33
CA PHE A 145 1.78 -20.16 -14.39
C PHE A 145 1.99 -21.19 -13.27
N GLY A 146 1.01 -21.36 -12.36
CA GLY A 146 1.05 -22.34 -11.28
C GLY A 146 1.61 -21.82 -9.95
N ALA A 147 1.48 -22.63 -8.90
CA ALA A 147 1.80 -22.25 -7.52
C ALA A 147 3.29 -21.92 -7.32
N ALA A 148 4.19 -22.72 -7.90
CA ALA A 148 5.64 -22.50 -7.78
C ALA A 148 6.06 -21.14 -8.36
N ALA A 149 5.56 -20.78 -9.54
CA ALA A 149 5.83 -19.49 -10.17
C ALA A 149 5.32 -18.31 -9.31
N GLY A 150 4.16 -18.46 -8.67
CA GLY A 150 3.64 -17.45 -7.74
C GLY A 150 4.54 -17.21 -6.53
N TRP A 151 5.09 -18.27 -5.92
CA TRP A 151 6.03 -18.13 -4.81
C TRP A 151 7.38 -17.54 -5.22
N ILE A 152 7.92 -17.97 -6.37
CA ILE A 152 9.14 -17.36 -6.94
C ILE A 152 8.93 -15.87 -7.20
N PHE A 153 7.78 -15.49 -7.76
CA PHE A 153 7.41 -14.11 -7.99
C PHE A 153 7.39 -13.28 -6.70
N VAL A 154 6.74 -13.78 -5.64
CA VAL A 154 6.72 -13.11 -4.33
C VAL A 154 8.14 -12.90 -3.81
N THR A 155 8.96 -13.95 -3.77
CA THR A 155 10.34 -13.86 -3.28
C THR A 155 11.15 -12.82 -4.05
N LEU A 156 11.04 -12.83 -5.39
CA LEU A 156 11.77 -11.91 -6.25
C LEU A 156 11.32 -10.46 -6.05
N VAL A 157 10.01 -10.20 -6.00
CA VAL A 157 9.49 -8.84 -5.80
C VAL A 157 9.86 -8.31 -4.41
N THR A 158 9.76 -9.14 -3.36
CA THR A 158 10.16 -8.72 -2.02
C THR A 158 11.65 -8.41 -1.95
N ALA A 159 12.51 -9.21 -2.59
CA ALA A 159 13.94 -8.95 -2.66
C ALA A 159 14.25 -7.65 -3.43
N LEU A 160 13.64 -7.45 -4.60
CA LEU A 160 13.79 -6.22 -5.38
C LEU A 160 13.29 -4.98 -4.62
N SER A 161 12.22 -5.12 -3.85
CA SER A 161 11.69 -4.02 -3.03
C SER A 161 12.62 -3.65 -1.90
N SER A 162 13.20 -4.65 -1.22
CA SER A 162 14.21 -4.42 -0.20
C SER A 162 15.43 -3.70 -0.78
N LEU A 163 15.88 -4.10 -1.97
CA LEU A 163 16.97 -3.43 -2.68
C LEU A 163 16.57 -1.99 -3.06
N GLY A 164 15.38 -1.78 -3.61
CA GLY A 164 14.89 -0.45 -3.98
C GLY A 164 14.81 0.51 -2.79
N ILE A 165 14.33 0.02 -1.64
CA ILE A 165 14.31 0.80 -0.39
C ILE A 165 15.73 1.12 0.06
N TYR A 166 16.64 0.14 0.03
CA TYR A 166 18.03 0.34 0.43
C TYR A 166 18.72 1.40 -0.44
N LEU A 167 18.63 1.27 -1.77
CA LEU A 167 19.17 2.24 -2.72
C LEU A 167 18.59 3.63 -2.50
N GLY A 168 17.27 3.73 -2.34
CA GLY A 168 16.58 5.00 -2.17
C GLY A 168 16.82 5.67 -0.83
N ARG A 169 17.26 4.95 0.22
CA ARG A 169 17.38 5.51 1.58
C ARG A 169 18.81 5.67 2.08
N PHE A 170 19.75 4.83 1.65
CA PHE A 170 21.12 4.84 2.16
C PHE A 170 22.17 5.31 1.15
N LEU A 171 21.89 5.26 -0.15
CA LEU A 171 22.84 5.61 -1.21
C LEU A 171 22.60 7.01 -1.82
N ARG A 172 21.62 7.75 -1.31
CA ARG A 172 21.36 9.17 -1.64
C ARG A 172 21.82 10.08 -0.51
#